data_AF-A0A1M7ABV7-F1
#
_entry.id   AF-A0A1M7ABV7-F1
#
_cell.length_a   1.000
_cell.length_b   1.000
_cell.length_c   1.000
_cell.angle_alpha   90.00
_cell.angle_beta   90.00
_cell.angle_gamma   90.00
#
_symmetry.space_group_name_H-M   'P 1'
#
loop_
_entity.id
_entity.type
_entity.pdbx_description
1 polymer ?
#
loop_
_entity_poly.entity_id
_entity_poly.type
_entity_poly.pdbx_seq_one_letter_code
_entity_poly.pdbx_strand_id
1 'polypeptide(L)'
;MSYKFAKSLLAGSLLAMGAFGLVACGDDGSTTKPNSGANNPISVDSRQDASISFTGLNVVNAGTQVKLTGSIGLAFADTTNAASANLQFTGVTIQIGKVVGTGVNTISAQPTFALPAFPTNKSISLTESNVMFNLQDPSLTECGEYQFIITATANDGSSKKDFSNTQTISFSRPEMYCAANNTPASSASTTPANSPVMVACPEVTLSTELAPGLDIATCTASASTTADIVVKKSKSNSGDDYSITSGNGATFSIISNTDEYGQDYWPDQNPVNGGVVHMSDFKYKTITGTTLVNMKENYTFDIYVGKTKAFNEATGAGFFAFAINEAKIGNNGNYTVKMTVYKVQ
;
A
#
# COMPACT_ATOMS: atom_id res chain seq x y z
N MET A 1 1.54 -37.41 -68.66
CA MET A 1 2.63 -37.86 -67.76
C MET A 1 2.02 -38.14 -66.38
N SER A 2 2.53 -39.13 -65.64
CA SER A 2 2.22 -39.38 -64.21
C SER A 2 2.61 -38.17 -63.34
N TYR A 3 2.13 -37.96 -62.10
CA TYR A 3 1.60 -38.87 -61.06
C TYR A 3 0.23 -38.42 -60.52
N LYS A 4 -0.63 -39.16 -59.77
CA LYS A 4 -0.58 -40.40 -58.94
C LYS A 4 -0.31 -40.24 -57.41
N PHE A 5 -1.41 -40.31 -56.63
CA PHE A 5 -1.57 -40.73 -55.21
C PHE A 5 -1.04 -39.80 -54.09
N ALA A 6 -1.64 -39.71 -52.89
CA ALA A 6 -2.80 -40.42 -52.26
C ALA A 6 -3.77 -39.37 -51.63
N LYS A 7 -5.08 -39.55 -51.37
CA LYS A 7 -6.00 -40.66 -50.99
C LYS A 7 -6.02 -40.98 -49.47
N SER A 8 -7.26 -41.18 -48.96
CA SER A 8 -7.71 -41.44 -47.56
C SER A 8 -7.89 -40.20 -46.67
N LEU A 9 -9.02 -40.00 -45.94
CA LEU A 9 -10.26 -40.79 -45.78
C LEU A 9 -11.53 -39.93 -45.93
N LEU A 10 -12.56 -40.52 -46.56
CA LEU A 10 -13.96 -40.25 -46.25
C LEU A 10 -14.37 -41.19 -45.10
N ALA A 11 -15.12 -40.69 -44.10
CA ALA A 11 -16.34 -41.32 -43.56
C ALA A 11 -16.77 -40.71 -42.21
N GLY A 12 -18.06 -40.39 -42.10
CA GLY A 12 -18.76 -40.15 -40.83
C GLY A 12 -18.55 -38.75 -40.21
N SER A 13 -19.55 -38.14 -39.55
CA SER A 13 -20.95 -38.55 -39.40
C SER A 13 -21.85 -37.34 -39.14
N LEU A 14 -23.14 -37.55 -39.37
CA LEU A 14 -24.28 -36.72 -38.99
C LEU A 14 -24.11 -35.95 -37.65
N LEU A 15 -24.33 -34.64 -37.72
CA LEU A 15 -25.01 -33.86 -36.67
C LEU A 15 -26.17 -33.15 -37.38
N ALA A 16 -27.30 -33.81 -37.62
CA ALA A 16 -28.38 -33.97 -36.64
C ALA A 16 -28.92 -32.60 -36.20
N MET A 17 -29.99 -32.15 -36.85
CA MET A 17 -30.85 -31.08 -36.35
C MET A 17 -31.47 -31.53 -35.02
N GLY A 18 -30.83 -31.16 -33.91
CA GLY A 18 -31.29 -31.43 -32.56
C GLY A 18 -32.42 -30.48 -32.17
N ALA A 19 -33.57 -31.04 -31.81
CA ALA A 19 -34.76 -30.29 -31.45
C ALA A 19 -34.54 -29.30 -30.29
N PHE A 20 -35.25 -28.16 -30.35
CA PHE A 20 -35.54 -27.37 -29.16
C PHE A 20 -36.34 -28.23 -28.17
N GLY A 21 -35.69 -28.61 -27.08
CA GLY A 21 -36.26 -29.46 -26.05
C GLY A 21 -35.73 -29.10 -24.67
N LEU A 22 -36.16 -27.94 -24.15
CA LEU A 22 -36.04 -27.64 -22.72
C LEU A 22 -37.45 -27.58 -22.11
N VAL A 23 -37.82 -28.77 -21.61
CA VAL A 23 -38.74 -29.09 -20.53
C VAL A 23 -39.31 -27.88 -19.77
N ALA A 24 -40.64 -27.78 -19.78
CA ALA A 24 -41.40 -27.01 -18.80
C ALA A 24 -41.77 -27.88 -17.58
N CYS A 25 -42.20 -27.21 -16.50
CA CYS A 25 -42.69 -27.74 -15.22
C CYS A 25 -41.65 -28.26 -14.22
N GLY A 26 -41.34 -27.36 -13.28
CA GLY A 26 -41.03 -27.64 -11.88
C GLY A 26 -41.56 -26.47 -11.03
N ASP A 27 -42.87 -26.45 -10.78
CA ASP A 27 -43.47 -25.72 -9.64
C ASP A 27 -42.81 -26.27 -8.34
N ASP A 28 -42.70 -25.55 -7.22
CA ASP A 28 -43.68 -24.62 -6.63
C ASP A 28 -43.05 -23.30 -6.15
N GLY A 29 -43.86 -22.23 -6.05
CA GLY A 29 -43.62 -21.22 -4.99
C GLY A 29 -43.78 -19.72 -5.26
N SER A 30 -44.62 -19.25 -6.19
CA SER A 30 -45.15 -17.87 -6.08
C SER A 30 -46.49 -17.66 -6.81
N THR A 31 -47.53 -17.32 -6.08
CA THR A 31 -48.91 -17.22 -6.58
C THR A 31 -49.23 -15.87 -7.23
N THR A 32 -48.71 -15.61 -8.42
CA THR A 32 -49.30 -14.65 -9.38
C THR A 32 -49.13 -15.15 -10.81
N LYS A 33 -50.22 -15.60 -11.45
CA LYS A 33 -50.21 -15.99 -12.88
C LYS A 33 -49.77 -14.81 -13.77
N PRO A 34 -48.98 -15.03 -14.83
CA PRO A 34 -48.75 -14.00 -15.84
C PRO A 34 -50.08 -13.70 -16.57
N ASN A 35 -50.43 -12.42 -16.66
CA ASN A 35 -51.65 -11.99 -17.33
C ASN A 35 -51.47 -12.05 -18.87
N SER A 36 -51.89 -13.17 -19.48
CA SER A 36 -51.78 -13.41 -20.93
C SER A 36 -52.84 -12.65 -21.74
N GLY A 37 -52.79 -11.31 -21.68
CA GLY A 37 -53.55 -10.42 -22.57
C GLY A 37 -52.80 -10.21 -23.88
N ALA A 38 -53.47 -10.46 -25.02
CA ALA A 38 -52.88 -10.45 -26.37
C ALA A 38 -52.47 -9.07 -26.92
N ASN A 39 -52.22 -8.08 -26.06
CA ASN A 39 -51.86 -6.70 -26.42
C ASN A 39 -50.70 -6.11 -25.57
N ASN A 40 -50.08 -6.89 -24.68
CA ASN A 40 -48.86 -6.45 -24.01
C ASN A 40 -47.66 -6.79 -24.91
N PRO A 41 -46.94 -5.80 -25.49
CA PRO A 41 -45.73 -6.09 -26.24
C PRO A 41 -44.70 -6.74 -25.31
N ILE A 42 -44.05 -7.80 -25.78
CA ILE A 42 -42.89 -8.37 -25.11
C ILE A 42 -41.78 -7.33 -25.18
N SER A 43 -41.65 -6.54 -24.10
CA SER A 43 -40.61 -5.52 -23.97
C SER A 43 -39.26 -6.20 -23.73
N VAL A 44 -38.61 -6.64 -24.80
CA VAL A 44 -37.19 -6.98 -24.78
C VAL A 44 -36.44 -5.72 -24.35
N ASP A 45 -35.73 -5.77 -23.22
CA ASP A 45 -34.93 -4.63 -22.76
C ASP A 45 -33.77 -4.42 -23.73
N SER A 46 -33.87 -3.35 -24.53
CA SER A 46 -32.91 -3.02 -25.59
C SER A 46 -31.72 -2.19 -25.09
N ARG A 47 -31.63 -1.92 -23.78
CA ARG A 47 -30.50 -1.21 -23.18
C ARG A 47 -29.29 -2.13 -23.12
N GLN A 48 -28.24 -1.78 -23.85
CA GLN A 48 -26.94 -2.45 -23.74
C GLN A 48 -26.38 -2.34 -22.33
N ASP A 49 -25.62 -3.35 -21.92
CA ASP A 49 -25.07 -3.43 -20.57
C ASP A 49 -24.05 -2.31 -20.31
N ALA A 50 -24.32 -1.51 -19.28
CA ALA A 50 -23.29 -0.72 -18.63
C ALA A 50 -22.30 -1.66 -17.93
N SER A 51 -21.04 -1.28 -17.92
CA SER A 51 -19.98 -1.98 -17.19
C SER A 51 -19.28 -1.06 -16.20
N ILE A 52 -19.01 -1.61 -15.03
CA ILE A 52 -18.14 -1.01 -14.02
C ILE A 52 -16.76 -1.61 -14.24
N SER A 53 -15.76 -0.77 -14.47
CA SER A 53 -14.37 -1.18 -14.67
C SER A 53 -13.48 -0.65 -13.53
N PHE A 54 -12.39 -1.37 -13.28
CA PHE A 54 -11.38 -0.99 -12.30
C PHE A 54 -10.05 -0.82 -13.03
N THR A 55 -9.43 0.35 -12.91
CA THR A 55 -8.20 0.69 -13.66
C THR A 55 -7.09 1.09 -12.69
N GLY A 56 -5.90 0.49 -12.87
CA GLY A 56 -4.73 0.82 -12.06
C GLY A 56 -4.88 0.53 -10.57
N LEU A 57 -5.68 -0.49 -10.19
CA LEU A 57 -5.76 -0.93 -8.79
C LEU A 57 -4.38 -1.38 -8.32
N ASN A 58 -3.90 -0.77 -7.24
CA ASN A 58 -2.64 -1.13 -6.61
C ASN A 58 -2.71 -0.88 -5.09
N VAL A 59 -1.97 -1.67 -4.30
CA VAL A 59 -1.80 -1.44 -2.86
C VAL A 59 -0.39 -0.93 -2.60
N VAL A 60 -0.28 0.15 -1.84
CA VAL A 60 0.98 0.79 -1.45
C VAL A 60 1.12 0.70 0.06
N ASN A 61 2.24 0.15 0.54
CA ASN A 61 2.57 0.16 1.97
C ASN A 61 3.02 1.57 2.39
N ALA A 62 2.46 2.08 3.49
CA ALA A 62 2.74 3.40 4.05
C ALA A 62 2.94 3.27 5.57
N GLY A 63 4.14 2.88 5.99
CA GLY A 63 4.50 2.68 7.40
C GLY A 63 3.67 1.58 8.07
N THR A 64 2.73 1.98 8.95
CA THR A 64 1.78 1.08 9.63
C THR A 64 0.47 0.87 8.86
N GLN A 65 0.30 1.49 7.69
CA GLN A 65 -0.91 1.44 6.89
C GLN A 65 -0.67 0.83 5.50
N VAL A 66 -1.73 0.33 4.88
CA VAL A 66 -1.80 0.06 3.44
C VAL A 66 -2.79 1.02 2.79
N LYS A 67 -2.37 1.66 1.70
CA LYS A 67 -3.19 2.56 0.89
C LYS A 67 -3.61 1.85 -0.39
N LEU A 68 -4.91 1.84 -0.67
CA LEU A 68 -5.47 1.41 -1.95
C LEU A 68 -5.46 2.60 -2.93
N THR A 69 -4.92 2.38 -4.13
CA THR A 69 -4.85 3.36 -5.20
C THR A 69 -5.49 2.82 -6.48
N GLY A 70 -5.75 3.72 -7.44
CA GLY A 70 -6.41 3.40 -8.71
C GLY A 70 -7.75 4.12 -8.87
N SER A 71 -8.55 3.69 -9.85
CA SER A 71 -9.84 4.29 -10.16
C SER A 71 -10.91 3.25 -10.51
N ILE A 72 -12.16 3.61 -10.24
CA ILE A 72 -13.36 2.89 -10.66
C ILE A 72 -14.03 3.73 -11.75
N GLY A 73 -14.33 3.15 -12.90
CA GLY A 73 -14.95 3.81 -14.05
C GLY A 73 -16.29 3.19 -14.43
N LEU A 74 -17.17 4.01 -15.04
CA LEU A 74 -18.38 3.54 -15.71
C LEU A 74 -18.21 3.67 -17.22
N ALA A 75 -18.47 2.58 -17.94
CA ALA A 75 -18.47 2.54 -19.39
C ALA A 75 -19.82 2.04 -19.94
N PHE A 76 -20.24 2.62 -21.06
CA PHE A 76 -21.27 2.06 -21.93
C PHE A 76 -20.63 1.57 -23.22
N ALA A 77 -21.14 0.45 -23.74
CA ALA A 77 -20.82 -0.02 -25.07
C ALA A 77 -21.39 0.90 -26.18
N ASP A 78 -22.51 1.58 -25.90
CA ASP A 78 -23.13 2.58 -26.80
C ASP A 78 -23.18 3.97 -26.13
N THR A 79 -22.34 4.88 -26.63
CA THR A 79 -22.24 6.27 -26.18
C THR A 79 -23.29 7.20 -26.79
N THR A 80 -24.13 6.71 -27.72
CA THR A 80 -25.20 7.48 -28.36
C THR A 80 -26.54 7.37 -27.63
N ASN A 81 -26.68 6.39 -26.73
CA ASN A 81 -27.90 6.19 -25.95
C ASN A 81 -28.04 7.25 -24.83
N ALA A 82 -29.18 7.93 -24.76
CA ALA A 82 -29.46 8.94 -23.74
C ALA A 82 -29.43 8.39 -22.29
N ALA A 83 -29.70 7.09 -22.09
CA ALA A 83 -29.55 6.45 -20.79
C ALA A 83 -28.09 6.47 -20.27
N SER A 84 -27.09 6.58 -21.16
CA SER A 84 -25.68 6.68 -20.80
C SER A 84 -25.30 8.01 -20.12
N ALA A 85 -26.16 9.03 -20.20
CA ALA A 85 -25.99 10.29 -19.49
C ALA A 85 -26.45 10.20 -18.02
N ASN A 86 -27.38 9.29 -17.70
CA ASN A 86 -28.01 9.18 -16.39
C ASN A 86 -27.40 8.09 -15.50
N LEU A 87 -26.49 7.26 -16.02
CA LEU A 87 -25.80 6.26 -15.21
C LEU A 87 -24.80 6.92 -14.26
N GLN A 88 -25.03 6.70 -12.97
CA GLN A 88 -24.22 7.22 -11.89
C GLN A 88 -23.87 6.08 -10.93
N PHE A 89 -22.72 6.19 -10.27
CA PHE A 89 -22.46 5.33 -9.13
C PHE A 89 -23.47 5.65 -8.03
N THR A 90 -24.09 4.62 -7.45
CA THR A 90 -25.01 4.71 -6.32
C THR A 90 -24.31 4.43 -4.99
N GLY A 91 -23.15 3.76 -5.03
CA GLY A 91 -22.32 3.52 -3.86
C GLY A 91 -21.04 2.77 -4.22
N VAL A 92 -20.06 2.87 -3.32
CA VAL A 92 -18.87 2.01 -3.29
C VAL A 92 -18.68 1.54 -1.86
N THR A 93 -18.52 0.23 -1.68
CA THR A 93 -18.16 -0.38 -0.41
C THR A 93 -16.78 -1.00 -0.53
N ILE A 94 -15.92 -0.72 0.45
CA ILE A 94 -14.56 -1.24 0.50
C ILE A 94 -14.42 -1.95 1.84
N GLN A 95 -14.14 -3.25 1.81
CA GLN A 95 -13.98 -4.08 2.99
C GLN A 95 -12.58 -4.71 2.98
N ILE A 96 -12.13 -5.18 4.15
CA ILE A 96 -10.95 -6.04 4.24
C ILE A 96 -11.42 -7.47 4.47
N GLY A 97 -10.73 -8.43 3.85
CA GLY A 97 -10.85 -9.85 4.17
C GLY A 97 -9.49 -10.51 4.35
N LYS A 98 -9.42 -11.53 5.20
CA LYS A 98 -8.26 -12.42 5.30
C LYS A 98 -8.38 -13.55 4.29
N VAL A 99 -7.29 -13.88 3.58
CA VAL A 99 -7.21 -15.08 2.75
C VAL A 99 -7.03 -16.31 3.66
N VAL A 100 -7.90 -17.30 3.52
CA VAL A 100 -7.88 -18.56 4.27
C VAL A 100 -8.06 -19.72 3.29
N GLY A 101 -6.97 -20.43 3.00
CA GLY A 101 -6.96 -21.45 1.94
C GLY A 101 -7.20 -20.80 0.58
N THR A 102 -8.28 -21.20 -0.11
CA THR A 102 -8.72 -20.61 -1.38
C THR A 102 -9.84 -19.56 -1.21
N GLY A 103 -10.31 -19.32 0.01
CA GLY A 103 -11.40 -18.40 0.32
C GLY A 103 -10.92 -17.09 0.95
N VAL A 104 -11.84 -16.13 1.08
CA VAL A 104 -11.61 -14.83 1.72
C VAL A 104 -12.70 -14.60 2.76
N ASN A 105 -12.30 -14.44 4.02
CA ASN A 105 -13.20 -14.15 5.14
C ASN A 105 -13.14 -12.65 5.44
N THR A 106 -14.25 -11.93 5.30
CA THR A 106 -14.32 -10.52 5.70
C THR A 106 -14.03 -10.34 7.18
N ILE A 107 -13.26 -9.30 7.52
CA ILE A 107 -13.01 -8.92 8.91
C ILE A 107 -13.91 -7.73 9.30
N SER A 108 -14.08 -7.50 10.60
CA SER A 108 -14.95 -6.44 11.10
C SER A 108 -14.42 -5.03 10.80
N ALA A 109 -13.10 -4.84 10.79
CA ALA A 109 -12.51 -3.54 10.54
C ALA A 109 -12.69 -3.09 9.08
N GLN A 110 -12.95 -1.79 8.93
CA GLN A 110 -13.18 -1.15 7.65
C GLN A 110 -12.00 -0.22 7.34
N PRO A 111 -11.62 -0.06 6.05
CA PRO A 111 -10.68 0.97 5.66
C PRO A 111 -11.26 2.35 5.93
N THR A 112 -10.40 3.29 6.31
CA THR A 112 -10.73 4.71 6.41
C THR A 112 -10.63 5.32 5.02
N PHE A 113 -11.66 6.06 4.61
CA PHE A 113 -11.71 6.76 3.32
C PHE A 113 -12.66 7.94 3.38
N ALA A 114 -12.48 8.89 2.46
CA ALA A 114 -13.43 9.96 2.17
C ALA A 114 -13.95 9.77 0.73
N LEU A 115 -14.99 8.95 0.57
CA LEU A 115 -15.67 8.82 -0.72
C LEU A 115 -16.45 10.11 -1.04
N PRO A 116 -16.61 10.46 -2.33
CA PRO A 116 -17.49 11.54 -2.74
C PRO A 116 -18.93 11.28 -2.30
N ALA A 117 -19.71 12.34 -2.11
CA ALA A 117 -21.16 12.21 -1.92
C ALA A 117 -21.80 11.57 -3.16
N PHE A 118 -22.56 10.50 -2.94
CA PHE A 118 -23.30 9.81 -4.00
C PHE A 118 -24.66 10.47 -4.25
N PRO A 119 -25.20 10.40 -5.49
CA PRO A 119 -24.62 9.73 -6.66
C PRO A 119 -23.51 10.55 -7.33
N THR A 120 -22.56 9.86 -8.00
CA THR A 120 -21.43 10.52 -8.70
C THR A 120 -21.24 10.03 -10.13
N ASN A 121 -20.71 10.91 -10.99
CA ASN A 121 -20.65 10.75 -12.43
C ASN A 121 -19.36 10.06 -12.90
N LYS A 122 -19.52 8.92 -13.58
CA LYS A 122 -18.56 8.27 -14.50
C LYS A 122 -17.19 7.79 -13.98
N SER A 123 -16.61 8.38 -12.93
CA SER A 123 -15.40 7.86 -12.30
C SER A 123 -15.28 8.19 -10.80
N ILE A 124 -14.53 7.36 -10.08
CA ILE A 124 -14.15 7.56 -8.67
C ILE A 124 -12.66 7.27 -8.54
N SER A 125 -11.90 8.24 -8.01
CA SER A 125 -10.48 8.10 -7.72
C SER A 125 -10.27 7.58 -6.30
N LEU A 126 -9.76 6.36 -6.16
CA LEU A 126 -9.46 5.75 -4.86
C LEU A 126 -8.24 6.41 -4.22
N THR A 127 -7.32 6.90 -5.04
CA THR A 127 -6.14 7.67 -4.63
C THR A 127 -6.53 8.99 -3.95
N GLU A 128 -7.49 9.73 -4.52
CA GLU A 128 -8.04 10.98 -3.95
C GLU A 128 -8.97 10.72 -2.77
N SER A 129 -9.76 9.64 -2.82
CA SER A 129 -10.60 9.19 -1.68
C SER A 129 -9.77 8.74 -0.47
N ASN A 130 -8.44 8.70 -0.61
CA ASN A 130 -7.45 8.35 0.40
C ASN A 130 -7.80 7.06 1.17
N VAL A 131 -8.10 5.99 0.44
CA VAL A 131 -8.49 4.70 1.01
C VAL A 131 -7.29 4.06 1.71
N MET A 132 -7.32 4.00 3.04
CA MET A 132 -6.24 3.49 3.88
C MET A 132 -6.75 2.49 4.90
N PHE A 133 -5.95 1.48 5.24
CA PHE A 133 -6.25 0.52 6.28
C PHE A 133 -5.04 0.28 7.19
N ASN A 134 -5.27 0.17 8.50
CA ASN A 134 -4.20 0.08 9.49
C ASN A 134 -3.77 -1.39 9.72
N LEU A 135 -2.51 -1.71 9.48
CA LEU A 135 -1.92 -3.04 9.68
C LEU A 135 -1.79 -3.43 11.17
N GLN A 136 -1.94 -2.46 12.06
CA GLN A 136 -2.02 -2.63 13.51
C GLN A 136 -3.47 -2.68 14.04
N ASP A 137 -4.49 -2.71 13.18
CA ASP A 137 -5.88 -2.81 13.61
C ASP A 137 -6.10 -4.09 14.47
N PRO A 138 -6.74 -4.02 15.65
CA PRO A 138 -6.92 -5.16 16.54
C PRO A 138 -7.71 -6.34 15.96
N SER A 139 -8.51 -6.15 14.91
CA SER A 139 -9.21 -7.23 14.19
C SER A 139 -8.26 -8.11 13.38
N LEU A 140 -7.04 -7.65 13.09
CA LEU A 140 -5.99 -8.42 12.46
C LEU A 140 -5.31 -9.31 13.51
N THR A 141 -5.96 -10.43 13.83
CA THR A 141 -5.48 -11.37 14.87
C THR A 141 -4.33 -12.27 14.42
N GLU A 142 -4.10 -12.42 13.12
CA GLU A 142 -3.20 -13.43 12.54
C GLU A 142 -2.23 -12.83 11.51
N CYS A 143 -1.18 -13.58 11.14
CA CYS A 143 -0.39 -13.32 9.94
C CYS A 143 -1.15 -13.71 8.67
N GLY A 144 -0.66 -13.21 7.52
CA GLY A 144 -0.94 -13.78 6.21
C GLY A 144 -1.30 -12.75 5.15
N GLU A 145 -1.81 -13.26 4.04
CA GLU A 145 -2.40 -12.45 2.98
C GLU A 145 -3.79 -11.94 3.39
N TYR A 146 -4.02 -10.67 3.12
CA TYR A 146 -5.30 -9.99 3.23
C TYR A 146 -5.68 -9.44 1.86
N GLN A 147 -6.95 -9.06 1.67
CA GLN A 147 -7.44 -8.45 0.45
C GLN A 147 -8.31 -7.25 0.77
N PHE A 148 -8.14 -6.17 -0.01
CA PHE A 148 -9.22 -5.21 -0.19
C PHE A 148 -10.27 -5.85 -1.09
N ILE A 149 -11.53 -5.85 -0.65
CA ILE A 149 -12.69 -6.26 -1.43
C ILE A 149 -13.47 -4.99 -1.77
N ILE A 150 -13.45 -4.61 -3.04
CA ILE A 150 -14.03 -3.34 -3.51
C ILE A 150 -15.26 -3.67 -4.35
N THR A 151 -16.45 -3.37 -3.84
CA THR A 151 -17.69 -3.50 -4.58
C THR A 151 -18.21 -2.13 -4.94
N ALA A 152 -18.45 -1.88 -6.22
CA ALA A 152 -19.05 -0.65 -6.72
C ALA A 152 -20.43 -0.95 -7.31
N THR A 153 -21.38 -0.06 -7.07
CA THR A 153 -22.76 -0.16 -7.58
C THR A 153 -23.14 1.09 -8.37
N ALA A 154 -23.95 0.92 -9.41
CA ALA A 154 -24.43 2.01 -10.28
C ALA A 154 -25.87 1.75 -10.77
N ASN A 155 -26.60 2.82 -11.07
CA ASN A 155 -27.97 2.78 -11.59
C ASN A 155 -28.18 3.90 -12.61
N ASP A 156 -29.10 3.73 -13.57
CA ASP A 156 -29.42 4.71 -14.63
C ASP A 156 -30.55 5.69 -14.26
N GLY A 157 -30.96 5.71 -12.98
CA GLY A 157 -32.07 6.49 -12.45
C GLY A 157 -33.46 5.92 -12.79
N SER A 158 -33.55 4.86 -13.61
CA SER A 158 -34.84 4.29 -14.05
C SER A 158 -35.42 3.24 -13.09
N SER A 159 -34.71 2.92 -12.00
CA SER A 159 -35.06 1.88 -11.00
C SER A 159 -35.21 0.46 -11.55
N LYS A 160 -34.83 0.21 -12.81
CA LYS A 160 -35.06 -1.09 -13.49
C LYS A 160 -33.86 -2.05 -13.48
N LYS A 161 -32.64 -1.55 -13.25
CA LYS A 161 -31.42 -2.38 -13.23
C LYS A 161 -30.33 -1.70 -12.41
N ASP A 162 -29.93 -2.37 -11.33
CA ASP A 162 -28.69 -2.05 -10.63
C ASP A 162 -27.53 -2.83 -11.28
N PHE A 163 -26.41 -2.15 -11.48
CA PHE A 163 -25.16 -2.73 -11.92
C PHE A 163 -24.25 -2.84 -10.70
N SER A 164 -23.57 -3.98 -10.55
CA SER A 164 -22.59 -4.19 -9.49
C SER A 164 -21.37 -4.91 -10.05
N ASN A 165 -20.18 -4.54 -9.59
CA ASN A 165 -18.96 -5.28 -9.86
C ASN A 165 -18.06 -5.25 -8.62
N THR A 166 -17.43 -6.39 -8.34
CA THR A 166 -16.51 -6.56 -7.21
C THR A 166 -15.13 -6.92 -7.73
N GLN A 167 -14.12 -6.18 -7.29
CA GLN A 167 -12.71 -6.52 -7.49
C GLN A 167 -12.03 -6.79 -6.16
N THR A 168 -11.00 -7.63 -6.19
CA THR A 168 -10.14 -7.88 -5.04
C THR A 168 -8.68 -7.60 -5.36
N ILE A 169 -7.95 -7.06 -4.38
CA ILE A 169 -6.49 -6.89 -4.49
C ILE A 169 -5.81 -7.26 -3.18
N SER A 170 -4.83 -8.16 -3.28
CA SER A 170 -4.11 -8.71 -2.14
C SER A 170 -3.05 -7.76 -1.59
N PHE A 171 -2.81 -7.90 -0.29
CA PHE A 171 -1.66 -7.35 0.39
C PHE A 171 -1.23 -8.28 1.53
N SER A 172 0.06 -8.55 1.63
CA SER A 172 0.64 -9.25 2.77
C SER A 172 0.58 -8.34 3.99
N ARG A 173 0.14 -8.85 5.15
CA ARG A 173 0.44 -8.19 6.42
C ARG A 173 1.89 -8.53 6.81
N PRO A 174 2.81 -7.55 6.90
CA PRO A 174 4.21 -7.81 7.25
C PRO A 174 4.34 -8.54 8.60
N GLU A 175 5.29 -9.49 8.69
CA GLU A 175 5.51 -10.27 9.92
C GLU A 175 5.80 -9.40 11.14
N MET A 176 6.39 -8.21 10.94
CA MET A 176 6.61 -7.24 12.00
C MET A 176 5.32 -6.81 12.72
N TYR A 177 4.16 -6.82 12.05
CA TYR A 177 2.86 -6.48 12.63
C TYR A 177 2.06 -7.71 13.07
N CYS A 178 2.55 -8.92 12.80
CA CYS A 178 1.99 -10.11 13.41
C CYS A 178 2.30 -10.15 14.90
N ALA A 179 1.28 -10.46 15.71
CA ALA A 179 1.45 -10.76 17.11
C ALA A 179 2.12 -12.14 17.29
N ALA A 180 3.46 -12.16 17.33
CA ALA A 180 4.13 -13.21 18.10
C ALA A 180 3.70 -13.07 19.57
N ASN A 181 3.29 -14.18 20.17
CA ASN A 181 2.60 -14.24 21.46
C ASN A 181 3.16 -13.29 22.56
N ASN A 182 2.22 -12.64 23.27
CA ASN A 182 2.40 -12.01 24.59
C ASN A 182 3.22 -10.71 24.70
N THR A 183 2.59 -9.56 24.46
CA THR A 183 2.30 -8.57 25.54
C THR A 183 1.39 -7.43 25.04
N PRO A 184 0.36 -7.00 25.81
CA PRO A 184 -0.49 -5.88 25.43
C PRO A 184 0.19 -4.54 25.72
N ALA A 185 0.87 -3.98 24.73
CA ALA A 185 1.33 -2.58 24.78
C ALA A 185 0.13 -1.64 24.58
N SER A 186 -0.53 -1.28 25.68
CA SER A 186 -1.60 -0.30 25.69
C SER A 186 -1.08 1.09 25.33
N SER A 187 -1.45 1.61 24.15
CA SER A 187 -1.41 3.02 23.78
C SER A 187 -2.23 3.23 22.52
N ALA A 188 -3.41 3.84 22.65
CA ALA A 188 -4.19 4.31 21.50
C ALA A 188 -3.53 5.57 20.93
N SER A 189 -2.66 5.42 19.93
CA SER A 189 -2.05 6.56 19.23
C SER A 189 -2.93 6.97 18.04
N THR A 190 -3.47 8.19 18.10
CA THR A 190 -4.23 8.81 17.02
C THR A 190 -3.28 9.36 15.96
N THR A 191 -2.83 8.52 15.03
CA THR A 191 -1.97 8.95 13.93
C THR A 191 -2.74 9.85 12.95
N PRO A 192 -2.17 11.01 12.52
CA PRO A 192 -2.84 11.93 11.59
C PRO A 192 -3.14 11.32 10.21
N ALA A 193 -4.16 11.88 9.53
CA ALA A 193 -4.63 11.43 8.22
C ALA A 193 -3.66 11.70 7.03
N ASN A 194 -2.54 12.38 7.27
CA ASN A 194 -1.48 12.63 6.31
C ASN A 194 -0.12 12.31 6.94
N SER A 195 0.66 11.45 6.27
CA SER A 195 2.02 11.13 6.67
C SER A 195 2.94 12.36 6.51
N PRO A 196 3.67 12.80 7.55
CA PRO A 196 4.49 14.00 7.48
C PRO A 196 5.54 13.93 6.37
N VAL A 197 5.66 15.03 5.60
CA VAL A 197 6.70 15.20 4.59
C VAL A 197 8.05 15.35 5.28
N MET A 198 9.07 14.70 4.71
CA MET A 198 10.45 14.81 5.16
C MET A 198 11.26 15.70 4.21
N VAL A 199 12.14 16.50 4.79
CA VAL A 199 13.04 17.40 4.07
C VAL A 199 14.46 16.85 4.18
N ALA A 200 15.17 16.83 3.05
CA ALA A 200 16.58 16.48 3.02
C ALA A 200 17.40 17.56 3.75
N CYS A 201 18.21 17.14 4.73
CA CYS A 201 19.34 17.94 5.16
C CYS A 201 20.36 18.04 4.01
N PRO A 202 21.14 19.13 3.92
CA PRO A 202 22.41 19.09 3.20
C PRO A 202 23.26 17.92 3.71
N GLU A 203 24.04 17.30 2.82
CA GLU A 203 24.93 16.20 3.20
C GLU A 203 25.93 16.66 4.28
N VAL A 204 26.00 15.94 5.40
CA VAL A 204 26.81 16.34 6.56
C VAL A 204 28.01 15.42 6.72
N THR A 205 29.19 16.01 6.89
CA THR A 205 30.42 15.30 7.28
C THR A 205 30.68 15.49 8.76
N LEU A 206 30.68 14.40 9.52
CA LEU A 206 31.03 14.34 10.94
C LEU A 206 32.44 13.80 11.11
N SER A 207 33.16 14.26 12.13
CA SER A 207 34.49 13.77 12.46
C SER A 207 34.65 13.59 13.95
N THR A 208 35.13 12.42 14.40
CA THR A 208 35.35 12.13 15.83
C THR A 208 36.37 13.04 16.50
N GLU A 209 37.14 13.81 15.73
CA GLU A 209 38.20 14.71 16.21
C GLU A 209 37.72 16.16 16.38
N LEU A 210 36.90 16.67 15.45
CA LEU A 210 36.55 18.10 15.37
C LEU A 210 35.05 18.38 15.58
N ALA A 211 34.19 17.52 15.04
CA ALA A 211 32.74 17.71 15.02
C ALA A 211 32.04 16.34 15.01
N PRO A 212 32.01 15.61 16.15
CA PRO A 212 31.44 14.28 16.23
C PRO A 212 29.91 14.28 16.21
N GLY A 213 29.29 15.42 16.52
CA GLY A 213 27.84 15.56 16.70
C GLY A 213 27.13 16.09 15.45
N LEU A 214 25.88 15.68 15.25
CA LEU A 214 24.92 16.28 14.33
C LEU A 214 23.67 16.70 15.12
N ASP A 215 23.32 17.97 14.98
CA ASP A 215 22.05 18.54 15.44
C ASP A 215 20.99 18.37 14.34
N ILE A 216 19.90 17.66 14.63
CA ILE A 216 18.84 17.38 13.65
C ILE A 216 17.97 18.62 13.41
N ALA A 217 17.80 19.50 14.41
CA ALA A 217 17.03 20.73 14.25
C ALA A 217 17.69 21.69 13.24
N THR A 218 19.02 21.77 13.20
CA THR A 218 19.77 22.62 12.25
C THR A 218 20.34 21.90 11.03
N CYS A 219 20.42 20.56 11.03
CA CYS A 219 21.16 19.77 10.02
C CYS A 219 22.66 20.11 9.95
N THR A 220 23.32 20.46 11.07
CA THR A 220 24.73 20.88 11.08
C THR A 220 25.61 20.01 11.97
N ALA A 221 26.84 19.77 11.51
CA ALA A 221 27.91 19.21 12.31
C ALA A 221 28.22 20.11 13.52
N SER A 222 28.56 19.49 14.65
CA SER A 222 28.75 20.15 15.94
C SER A 222 29.90 19.50 16.71
N ALA A 223 30.72 20.34 17.36
CA ALA A 223 31.73 19.90 18.32
C ALA A 223 31.10 19.39 19.64
N SER A 224 29.80 19.62 19.88
CA SER A 224 29.15 19.21 21.12
C SER A 224 28.88 17.71 21.17
N THR A 225 29.21 17.10 22.31
CA THR A 225 28.80 15.74 22.67
C THR A 225 27.32 15.65 23.08
N THR A 226 26.61 16.78 23.14
CA THR A 226 25.16 16.88 23.41
C THR A 226 24.31 17.01 22.15
N ALA A 227 24.84 16.67 20.97
CA ALA A 227 24.08 16.64 19.73
C ALA A 227 23.12 15.43 19.67
N ASP A 228 22.14 15.42 18.76
CA ASP A 228 21.17 14.31 18.69
C ASP A 228 21.84 13.00 18.25
N ILE A 229 22.65 13.07 17.18
CA ILE A 229 23.52 12.00 16.68
C ILE A 229 24.95 12.33 17.07
N VAL A 230 25.69 11.40 17.69
CA VAL A 230 27.12 11.57 18.02
C VAL A 230 27.90 10.34 17.59
N VAL A 231 28.78 10.51 16.60
CA VAL A 231 29.72 9.49 16.12
C VAL A 231 30.80 9.28 17.18
N LYS A 232 30.98 8.02 17.59
CA LYS A 232 32.01 7.60 18.54
C LYS A 232 32.86 6.48 17.95
N LYS A 233 34.17 6.69 18.00
CA LYS A 233 35.21 5.72 17.73
C LYS A 233 34.96 4.40 18.49
N SER A 234 35.02 3.26 17.81
CA SER A 234 35.04 1.96 18.50
C SER A 234 36.36 1.75 19.22
N LYS A 235 36.33 0.98 20.31
CA LYS A 235 37.54 0.54 21.04
C LYS A 235 38.21 -0.68 20.40
N SER A 236 37.71 -1.16 19.25
CA SER A 236 38.25 -2.32 18.55
C SER A 236 39.60 -2.02 17.90
N ASN A 237 40.55 -2.94 18.07
CA ASN A 237 41.84 -2.92 17.36
C ASN A 237 41.80 -3.70 16.03
N SER A 238 40.65 -4.28 15.65
CA SER A 238 40.54 -5.26 14.56
C SER A 238 39.76 -4.77 13.32
N GLY A 239 39.73 -3.46 13.07
CA GLY A 239 39.14 -2.86 11.87
C GLY A 239 37.84 -2.09 12.13
N ASP A 240 37.64 -1.07 11.30
CA ASP A 240 36.46 -0.37 10.74
C ASP A 240 35.18 -0.14 11.57
N ASP A 241 35.13 -0.58 12.82
CA ASP A 241 34.00 -0.34 13.71
C ASP A 241 33.97 1.11 14.21
N TYR A 242 32.79 1.72 14.12
CA TYR A 242 32.40 2.88 14.92
C TYR A 242 30.94 2.75 15.35
N SER A 243 30.50 3.67 16.20
CA SER A 243 29.15 3.68 16.78
C SER A 243 28.51 5.05 16.62
N ILE A 244 27.19 5.08 16.51
CA ILE A 244 26.39 6.29 16.66
C ILE A 244 25.71 6.22 18.02
N THR A 245 25.76 7.31 18.78
CA THR A 245 25.17 7.39 20.11
C THR A 245 24.36 8.66 20.27
N SER A 246 23.40 8.62 21.19
CA SER A 246 22.60 9.76 21.57
C SER A 246 23.39 10.69 22.49
N GLY A 247 23.51 11.97 22.11
CA GLY A 247 24.00 13.02 23.00
C GLY A 247 22.88 13.83 23.67
N ASN A 248 21.75 14.00 22.99
CA ASN A 248 20.61 14.82 23.43
C ASN A 248 19.36 14.03 23.87
N GLY A 249 19.46 12.70 24.00
CA GLY A 249 18.30 11.86 24.30
C GLY A 249 17.44 11.50 23.08
N ALA A 250 17.99 11.62 21.87
CA ALA A 250 17.45 10.93 20.70
C ALA A 250 17.48 9.39 20.88
N THR A 251 16.58 8.69 20.22
CA THR A 251 16.59 7.23 20.09
C THR A 251 16.67 6.82 18.62
N PHE A 252 17.09 5.57 18.37
CA PHE A 252 17.38 5.01 17.07
C PHE A 252 16.80 3.60 16.91
N SER A 253 16.65 3.18 15.65
CA SER A 253 16.50 1.79 15.22
C SER A 253 17.23 1.60 13.89
N ILE A 254 17.61 0.36 13.60
CA ILE A 254 18.01 -0.09 12.27
C ILE A 254 16.75 -0.63 11.57
N ILE A 255 16.69 -0.44 10.26
CA ILE A 255 15.75 -1.06 9.31
C ILE A 255 16.60 -1.95 8.41
N SER A 256 16.36 -3.27 8.45
CA SER A 256 17.07 -4.23 7.58
C SER A 256 16.51 -4.14 6.17
N ASN A 257 17.24 -3.53 5.24
CA ASN A 257 16.74 -3.38 3.88
C ASN A 257 16.54 -4.73 3.19
N THR A 258 17.45 -5.68 3.42
CA THR A 258 17.43 -7.00 2.79
C THR A 258 16.16 -7.79 3.12
N ASP A 259 15.57 -7.55 4.28
CA ASP A 259 14.38 -8.26 4.76
C ASP A 259 13.09 -7.43 4.58
N GLU A 260 13.17 -6.10 4.67
CA GLU A 260 11.99 -5.23 4.74
C GLU A 260 11.63 -4.54 3.41
N TYR A 261 12.57 -4.39 2.47
CA TYR A 261 12.37 -3.65 1.21
C TYR A 261 13.01 -4.26 -0.04
N GLY A 262 14.01 -5.11 0.13
CA GLY A 262 14.94 -5.49 -0.92
C GLY A 262 16.21 -4.62 -0.91
N GLN A 263 17.17 -5.00 -1.76
CA GLN A 263 18.44 -4.30 -1.88
C GLN A 263 18.26 -2.89 -2.49
N ASP A 264 19.14 -1.97 -2.11
CA ASP A 264 19.24 -0.59 -2.60
C ASP A 264 18.02 0.33 -2.43
N TYR A 265 17.14 0.08 -1.45
CA TYR A 265 16.09 1.04 -1.13
C TYR A 265 16.67 2.28 -0.42
N TRP A 266 16.63 3.42 -1.11
CA TRP A 266 16.69 4.75 -0.53
C TRP A 266 15.66 5.62 -1.29
N PRO A 267 14.83 6.44 -0.62
CA PRO A 267 13.67 7.08 -1.27
C PRO A 267 14.00 7.90 -2.53
N ASP A 268 15.16 8.54 -2.57
CA ASP A 268 15.61 9.35 -3.73
C ASP A 268 15.86 8.52 -4.99
N GLN A 269 16.20 7.23 -4.82
CA GLN A 269 16.48 6.32 -5.94
C GLN A 269 15.24 5.56 -6.41
N ASN A 270 14.13 5.61 -5.66
CA ASN A 270 12.88 4.94 -6.03
C ASN A 270 11.64 5.82 -5.70
N PRO A 271 11.45 6.95 -6.41
CA PRO A 271 10.46 7.97 -6.07
C PRO A 271 9.03 7.54 -6.42
N VAL A 272 8.32 6.93 -5.46
CA VAL A 272 6.92 6.47 -5.65
C VAL A 272 5.92 7.63 -5.72
N ASN A 273 6.25 8.81 -5.16
CA ASN A 273 5.39 10.01 -5.13
C ASN A 273 6.08 11.26 -5.73
N GLY A 274 6.68 11.14 -6.92
CA GLY A 274 7.23 12.30 -7.65
C GLY A 274 8.45 12.98 -6.99
N GLY A 275 9.18 12.25 -6.14
CA GLY A 275 10.41 12.72 -5.48
C GLY A 275 10.19 13.36 -4.11
N VAL A 276 8.98 13.38 -3.58
CA VAL A 276 8.71 13.81 -2.19
C VAL A 276 8.82 12.60 -1.26
N VAL A 277 9.64 12.72 -0.22
CA VAL A 277 9.85 11.71 0.81
C VAL A 277 8.93 11.97 2.00
N HIS A 278 8.33 10.93 2.57
CA HIS A 278 7.46 10.98 3.75
C HIS A 278 7.95 10.07 4.87
N MET A 279 7.55 10.36 6.12
CA MET A 279 7.87 9.51 7.28
C MET A 279 7.39 8.06 7.11
N SER A 280 6.27 7.85 6.42
CA SER A 280 5.70 6.55 6.07
C SER A 280 6.53 5.72 5.09
N ASP A 281 7.45 6.35 4.36
CA ASP A 281 8.30 5.64 3.40
C ASP A 281 9.33 4.79 4.14
N PHE A 282 9.54 5.07 5.44
CA PHE A 282 10.35 4.31 6.39
C PHE A 282 9.46 3.41 7.26
N LYS A 283 9.59 2.09 7.09
CA LYS A 283 8.95 1.02 7.87
C LYS A 283 9.80 0.81 9.11
N TYR A 284 9.27 1.17 10.27
CA TYR A 284 9.97 0.94 11.53
C TYR A 284 9.00 0.43 12.58
N LYS A 285 9.47 -0.49 13.42
CA LYS A 285 8.65 -1.12 14.45
C LYS A 285 8.61 -0.28 15.73
N THR A 286 9.79 -0.04 16.31
CA THR A 286 9.99 0.68 17.58
C THR A 286 11.34 1.38 17.55
N ILE A 287 11.42 2.63 18.03
CA ILE A 287 12.66 3.43 18.02
C ILE A 287 13.03 3.76 19.47
N THR A 288 13.87 2.90 20.08
CA THR A 288 14.20 2.94 21.52
C THR A 288 15.68 2.79 21.84
N GLY A 289 16.54 2.41 20.87
CA GLY A 289 17.97 2.26 21.12
C GLY A 289 18.65 3.63 21.29
N THR A 290 19.51 3.80 22.29
CA THR A 290 20.30 5.06 22.45
C THR A 290 21.69 4.98 21.83
N THR A 291 22.03 3.83 21.24
CA THR A 291 23.31 3.53 20.61
C THR A 291 23.10 2.52 19.49
N LEU A 292 23.73 2.78 18.35
CA LEU A 292 23.93 1.85 17.25
C LEU A 292 25.41 1.50 17.19
N VAL A 293 25.74 0.22 17.07
CA VAL A 293 27.13 -0.30 17.05
C VAL A 293 27.44 -0.92 15.70
N ASN A 294 28.74 -1.02 15.38
CA ASN A 294 29.25 -1.65 14.16
C ASN A 294 28.61 -1.04 12.90
N MET A 295 28.55 0.29 12.87
CA MET A 295 27.99 1.08 11.78
C MET A 295 28.74 0.78 10.48
N LYS A 296 28.00 0.52 9.40
CA LYS A 296 28.58 0.23 8.08
C LYS A 296 28.33 1.36 7.10
N GLU A 297 29.24 1.54 6.15
CA GLU A 297 28.95 2.28 4.92
C GLU A 297 27.79 1.60 4.17
N ASN A 298 26.92 2.40 3.56
CA ASN A 298 25.69 1.88 2.95
C ASN A 298 25.88 1.21 1.58
N TYR A 299 27.08 0.65 1.33
CA TYR A 299 27.31 -0.38 0.31
C TYR A 299 26.56 -1.69 0.61
N THR A 300 26.08 -1.86 1.85
CA THR A 300 25.21 -2.97 2.27
C THR A 300 24.03 -2.46 3.10
N PHE A 301 23.18 -1.70 2.43
CA PHE A 301 21.72 -1.70 2.58
C PHE A 301 21.08 -1.03 3.82
N ASP A 302 21.57 -1.20 5.05
CA ASP A 302 20.84 -0.77 6.26
C ASP A 302 20.43 0.72 6.28
N ILE A 303 19.13 0.98 6.51
CA ILE A 303 18.61 2.33 6.78
C ILE A 303 18.54 2.52 8.30
N TYR A 304 18.93 3.70 8.77
CA TYR A 304 18.80 4.07 10.18
C TYR A 304 17.69 5.09 10.36
N VAL A 305 16.86 4.91 11.38
CA VAL A 305 15.81 5.88 11.76
C VAL A 305 15.96 6.27 13.21
N GLY A 306 15.45 7.46 13.55
CA GLY A 306 15.49 7.98 14.90
C GLY A 306 14.41 8.99 15.22
N LYS A 307 14.32 9.28 16.51
CA LYS A 307 13.42 10.27 17.11
C LYS A 307 14.24 11.14 18.03
N THR A 308 14.17 12.46 17.90
CA THR A 308 14.79 13.38 18.86
C THR A 308 14.04 13.34 20.19
N LYS A 309 14.65 13.87 21.25
CA LYS A 309 13.98 14.03 22.56
C LYS A 309 12.71 14.88 22.51
N ALA A 310 12.58 15.75 21.51
CA ALA A 310 11.42 16.62 21.29
C ALA A 310 10.36 16.00 20.35
N PHE A 311 10.46 14.71 20.03
CA PHE A 311 9.57 14.04 19.09
C PHE A 311 8.08 14.16 19.48
N ASN A 312 7.25 14.56 18.52
CA ASN A 312 5.81 14.72 18.67
C ASN A 312 5.05 13.72 17.79
N GLU A 313 4.34 12.77 18.41
CA GLU A 313 3.55 11.76 17.69
C GLU A 313 2.44 12.34 16.79
N ALA A 314 1.86 13.48 17.18
CA ALA A 314 0.74 14.09 16.46
C ALA A 314 1.17 14.90 15.22
N THR A 315 2.47 15.17 15.04
CA THR A 315 2.99 15.88 13.86
C THR A 315 4.14 15.15 13.16
N GLY A 316 4.72 14.13 13.80
CA GLY A 316 5.97 13.49 13.39
C GLY A 316 7.22 14.35 13.59
N ALA A 317 7.08 15.63 13.98
CA ALA A 317 8.19 16.55 14.14
C ALA A 317 9.24 15.97 15.10
N GLY A 318 10.51 16.04 14.71
CA GLY A 318 11.62 15.38 15.42
C GLY A 318 11.86 13.91 15.03
N PHE A 319 11.10 13.32 14.11
CA PHE A 319 11.50 12.08 13.43
C PHE A 319 12.56 12.37 12.35
N PHE A 320 13.51 11.46 12.19
CA PHE A 320 14.52 11.52 11.15
C PHE A 320 14.93 10.12 10.66
N ALA A 321 15.45 10.06 9.44
CA ALA A 321 16.06 8.90 8.82
C ALA A 321 17.44 9.29 8.29
N PHE A 322 18.41 8.38 8.30
CA PHE A 322 19.75 8.65 7.80
C PHE A 322 20.44 7.41 7.21
N ALA A 323 21.39 7.69 6.33
CA ALA A 323 22.29 6.71 5.73
C ALA A 323 23.74 7.22 5.82
N ILE A 324 24.69 6.28 5.85
CA ILE A 324 26.12 6.58 5.77
C ILE A 324 26.58 6.39 4.33
N ASN A 325 26.90 7.48 3.65
CA ASN A 325 27.38 7.44 2.27
C ASN A 325 28.84 6.99 2.19
N GLU A 326 29.63 7.35 3.21
CA GLU A 326 31.10 7.18 3.23
C GLU A 326 31.59 7.25 4.69
N ALA A 327 32.56 6.42 5.07
CA ALA A 327 33.16 6.38 6.40
C ALA A 327 34.66 6.10 6.30
N LYS A 328 35.47 7.16 6.39
CA LYS A 328 36.93 7.08 6.29
C LYS A 328 37.59 7.02 7.66
N ILE A 329 38.50 6.07 7.82
CA ILE A 329 39.42 6.01 8.96
C ILE A 329 40.55 7.00 8.74
N GLY A 330 40.67 7.96 9.65
CA GLY A 330 41.81 8.86 9.76
C GLY A 330 42.89 8.31 10.68
N ASN A 331 43.97 9.08 10.82
CA ASN A 331 45.07 8.76 11.73
C ASN A 331 44.57 8.56 13.17
N ASN A 332 45.30 7.75 13.94
CA ASN A 332 44.99 7.40 15.33
C ASN A 332 43.60 6.76 15.53
N GLY A 333 42.96 6.24 14.48
CA GLY A 333 41.63 5.62 14.54
C GLY A 333 40.49 6.62 14.76
N ASN A 334 40.69 7.88 14.36
CA ASN A 334 39.58 8.83 14.22
C ASN A 334 38.74 8.44 12.99
N TYR A 335 37.45 8.75 13.00
CA TYR A 335 36.54 8.47 11.90
C TYR A 335 35.98 9.78 11.33
N THR A 336 35.89 9.84 10.00
CA THR A 336 35.16 10.87 9.27
C THR A 336 34.02 10.21 8.51
N VAL A 337 32.78 10.54 8.87
CA VAL A 337 31.56 9.88 8.40
C VAL A 337 30.70 10.89 7.65
N LYS A 338 30.28 10.55 6.43
CA LYS A 338 29.48 11.37 5.54
C LYS A 338 28.06 10.82 5.49
N MET A 339 27.07 11.67 5.76
CA MET A 339 25.70 11.23 6.04
C MET A 339 24.67 11.96 5.18
N THR A 340 23.77 11.21 4.56
CA THR A 340 22.49 11.72 4.06
C THR A 340 21.48 11.64 5.20
N VAL A 341 20.70 12.70 5.42
CA VAL A 341 19.70 12.75 6.49
C VAL A 341 18.41 13.35 5.96
N TYR A 342 17.30 12.70 6.26
CA TYR A 342 15.93 13.19 6.08
C TYR A 342 15.34 13.49 7.45
N LYS A 343 14.56 14.57 7.59
CA LYS A 343 13.83 14.88 8.83
C LYS A 343 12.44 15.42 8.59
N VAL A 344 11.53 15.20 9.54
CA VAL A 344 10.25 15.92 9.61
C VAL A 344 10.48 17.28 10.29
N GLN A 345 9.96 18.37 9.71
CA GLN A 345 9.92 19.70 10.32
C GLN A 345 8.81 19.83 11.36
#